data_AF-A0A090JY68-F1
#
_entry.id   AF-A0A090JY68-F1
#
_cell.length_a   1.000
_cell.length_b   1.000
_cell.length_c   1.000
_cell.angle_alpha   90.00
_cell.angle_beta   90.00
_cell.angle_gamma   90.00
#
_symmetry.space_group_name_H-M   'P 1'
#
loop_
_entity.id
_entity.type
_entity.pdbx_description
1 polymer ?
#
loop_
_entity_poly.entity_id
_entity_poly.type
_entity_poly.pdbx_seq_one_letter_code
_entity_poly.pdbx_strand_id
1 'polypeptide(L)'
;MNDLPQTFMEPILFKTAASRGAQTRMSIEYLSHTQDNDGVTTTVRDRLSGREFEIRSKYLVGADGANSKVAADAGLPFGGKMGIGGSMNIVFKADLSKYVAYRPSVLYWVIQP
;
A
#
# COMPACT_ATOMS: atom_id res chain seq x y z
N MET A 1 14.94 19.16 -1.81
CA MET A 1 13.72 18.35 -1.89
C MET A 1 14.14 16.96 -2.35
N ASN A 2 13.76 15.91 -1.64
CA ASN A 2 14.10 14.53 -2.02
C ASN A 2 12.93 13.94 -2.82
N ASP A 3 13.18 13.45 -4.02
CA ASP A 3 12.22 12.72 -4.83
C ASP A 3 12.61 11.23 -4.81
N LEU A 4 11.89 10.45 -4.00
CA LEU A 4 12.16 9.03 -3.78
C LEU A 4 10.89 8.23 -4.11
N PRO A 5 10.80 7.68 -5.33
CA PRO A 5 9.66 6.86 -5.74
C PRO A 5 9.39 5.69 -4.79
N GLN A 6 8.11 5.32 -4.65
CA GLN A 6 7.64 4.25 -3.79
C GLN A 6 8.40 2.93 -4.00
N THR A 7 8.71 2.59 -5.27
CA THR A 7 9.51 1.41 -5.65
C THR A 7 10.88 1.34 -4.96
N PHE A 8 11.46 2.47 -4.59
CA PHE A 8 12.72 2.54 -3.86
C PHE A 8 12.51 2.77 -2.36
N MET A 9 11.51 3.55 -1.97
CA MET A 9 11.20 3.84 -0.58
C MET A 9 10.72 2.59 0.18
N GLU A 10 9.80 1.80 -0.39
CA GLU A 10 9.18 0.67 0.30
C GLU A 10 10.20 -0.41 0.71
N PRO A 11 11.13 -0.86 -0.15
CA PRO A 11 12.14 -1.83 0.26
C PRO A 11 13.02 -1.34 1.41
N ILE A 12 13.32 -0.04 1.45
CA ILE A 12 14.13 0.56 2.53
C ILE A 12 13.38 0.47 3.85
N LEU A 13 12.10 0.89 3.88
CA LEU A 13 11.27 0.85 5.07
C LEU A 13 11.04 -0.59 5.53
N PHE A 14 10.68 -1.48 4.61
CA PHE A 14 10.43 -2.89 4.90
C PHE A 14 11.66 -3.58 5.49
N LYS A 15 12.82 -3.44 4.84
CA LYS A 15 14.08 -4.03 5.31
C LYS A 15 14.49 -3.49 6.68
N THR A 16 14.27 -2.19 6.92
CA THR A 16 14.60 -1.54 8.19
C THR A 16 13.68 -2.01 9.32
N ALA A 17 12.38 -2.16 9.06
CA ALA A 17 11.45 -2.70 10.05
C ALA A 17 11.82 -4.15 10.42
N ALA A 18 12.09 -4.99 9.40
CA ALA A 18 12.50 -6.37 9.61
C ALA A 18 13.81 -6.48 10.40
N SER A 19 14.83 -5.67 10.06
CA SER A 19 16.11 -5.67 10.79
C SER A 19 16.01 -5.18 12.23
N ARG A 20 14.96 -4.42 12.56
CA ARG A 20 14.65 -3.96 13.92
C ARG A 20 13.72 -4.91 14.69
N GLY A 21 13.41 -6.08 14.14
CA GLY A 21 12.68 -7.13 14.83
C GLY A 21 11.20 -7.27 14.46
N ALA A 22 10.70 -6.49 13.48
CA ALA A 22 9.35 -6.72 12.97
C ALA A 22 9.29 -8.07 12.24
N GLN A 23 8.34 -8.93 12.60
CA GLN A 23 8.09 -10.16 11.85
C GLN A 23 7.23 -9.85 10.63
N THR A 24 7.88 -9.82 9.47
CA THR A 24 7.22 -9.53 8.20
C THR A 24 6.95 -10.80 7.41
N ARG A 25 5.73 -10.95 6.88
CA ARG A 25 5.37 -12.03 5.96
C ARG A 25 4.65 -11.46 4.75
N MET A 26 5.24 -11.67 3.58
CA MET A 26 4.58 -11.36 2.31
C MET A 26 3.65 -12.51 1.89
N SER A 27 2.79 -12.27 0.91
CA SER A 27 1.85 -13.27 0.38
C SER A 27 0.86 -13.84 1.41
N ILE A 28 0.66 -13.13 2.53
CA ILE A 28 -0.39 -13.43 3.51
C ILE A 28 -1.55 -12.47 3.27
N GLU A 29 -2.72 -13.03 2.97
CA GLU A 29 -3.95 -12.29 2.70
C GLU A 29 -4.84 -12.27 3.94
N TYR A 30 -5.33 -11.10 4.31
CA TYR A 30 -6.35 -10.94 5.33
C TYR A 30 -7.71 -11.43 4.81
N LEU A 31 -8.41 -12.27 5.59
CA LEU A 31 -9.75 -12.77 5.26
C LEU A 31 -10.85 -12.22 6.16
N SER A 32 -10.63 -12.18 7.46
CA SER A 32 -11.60 -11.67 8.45
C SER A 32 -10.92 -11.49 9.81
N HIS A 33 -11.64 -10.87 10.76
CA HIS A 33 -11.24 -10.88 12.16
C HIS A 33 -12.45 -10.98 13.08
N THR A 34 -12.20 -11.43 14.31
CA THR A 34 -13.11 -11.31 15.45
C THR A 34 -12.39 -10.61 16.58
N GLN A 35 -13.09 -9.75 17.30
CA GLN A 35 -12.56 -9.03 18.46
C GLN A 35 -13.30 -9.46 19.73
N ASP A 36 -12.54 -9.60 20.81
CA ASP A 36 -13.06 -9.77 22.17
C ASP A 36 -12.43 -8.71 23.10
N ASN A 37 -12.64 -8.85 24.41
CA ASN A 37 -12.17 -7.88 25.39
C ASN A 37 -10.63 -7.81 25.51
N ASP A 38 -9.91 -8.84 25.06
CA ASP A 38 -8.47 -9.01 25.27
C ASP A 38 -7.64 -8.84 23.99
N GLY A 39 -8.27 -8.73 22.82
CA GLY A 39 -7.59 -8.54 21.54
C GLY A 39 -8.40 -8.96 20.32
N VAL A 40 -7.67 -9.21 19.23
CA VAL A 40 -8.20 -9.53 17.90
C VAL A 40 -7.64 -10.87 17.42
N THR A 41 -8.51 -11.76 16.97
CA THR A 41 -8.12 -12.98 16.24
C THR A 41 -8.35 -12.72 14.75
N THR A 42 -7.27 -12.72 13.98
CA THR A 42 -7.28 -12.46 12.54
C THR A 42 -7.13 -13.76 11.76
N THR A 43 -8.07 -14.04 10.86
CA THR A 43 -7.98 -15.17 9.93
C THR A 43 -7.29 -14.71 8.66
N VAL A 44 -6.24 -15.43 8.28
CA VAL A 44 -5.42 -15.13 7.11
C VAL A 44 -5.23 -16.35 6.22
N ARG A 45 -4.92 -16.11 4.94
CA ARG A 45 -4.56 -17.13 3.97
C ARG A 45 -3.13 -16.93 3.49
N ASP A 46 -2.31 -17.96 3.60
CA ASP A 46 -1.07 -18.02 2.84
C ASP A 46 -1.40 -18.31 1.37
N ARG A 47 -1.17 -17.33 0.49
CA ARG A 47 -1.49 -17.43 -0.93
C ARG A 47 -0.60 -18.42 -1.69
N LEU A 48 0.57 -18.77 -1.14
CA LEU A 48 1.47 -19.73 -1.77
C LEU A 48 1.03 -21.17 -1.53
N SER A 49 0.63 -21.48 -0.29
CA SER A 49 0.19 -22.84 0.10
C SER A 49 -1.33 -23.03 0.04
N GLY A 50 -2.10 -21.94 -0.04
CA GLY A 50 -3.56 -21.94 0.09
C GLY A 50 -4.06 -22.18 1.52
N ARG A 51 -3.17 -22.36 2.49
CA ARG A 51 -3.53 -22.68 3.87
C ARG A 51 -4.10 -21.45 4.59
N GLU A 52 -5.21 -21.66 5.28
CA GLU A 52 -5.75 -20.69 6.23
C GLU A 52 -5.28 -20.97 7.65
N PHE A 53 -5.03 -19.91 8.41
CA PHE A 53 -4.65 -19.98 9.81
C PHE A 53 -4.98 -18.67 10.53
N GLU A 54 -4.93 -18.71 11.86
CA GLU A 54 -5.28 -17.58 12.71
C GLU A 54 -4.04 -16.95 13.37
N ILE A 55 -4.10 -15.64 13.55
CA ILE A 55 -3.11 -14.84 14.27
C ILE A 55 -3.81 -14.09 15.39
N ARG A 56 -3.36 -14.30 16.64
CA ARG A 56 -3.83 -13.55 17.79
C ARG A 56 -2.95 -12.32 18.05
N SER A 57 -3.57 -11.15 18.16
CA SER A 57 -2.89 -9.89 18.49
C SER A 57 -3.70 -9.06 19.47
N LYS A 58 -3.07 -8.04 20.08
CA LYS A 58 -3.79 -7.05 20.92
C LYS A 58 -4.54 -6.02 20.09
N TYR A 59 -4.00 -5.68 18.92
CA TYR A 59 -4.57 -4.72 17.99
C TYR A 59 -4.39 -5.22 16.56
N LEU A 60 -5.27 -4.77 15.68
CA LEU A 60 -5.17 -4.95 14.24
C LEU A 60 -5.10 -3.56 13.58
N VAL A 61 -4.12 -3.36 12.71
CA VAL A 61 -3.95 -2.10 11.97
C VAL A 61 -4.33 -2.33 10.50
N GLY A 62 -5.39 -1.67 10.04
CA GLY A 62 -5.82 -1.69 8.64
C GLY A 62 -4.97 -0.77 7.77
N ALA A 63 -3.93 -1.33 7.13
CA ALA A 63 -3.06 -0.66 6.17
C ALA A 63 -3.13 -1.30 4.77
N ASP A 64 -4.31 -1.81 4.41
CA ASP A 64 -4.59 -2.64 3.22
C ASP A 64 -5.08 -1.85 1.99
N GLY A 65 -4.91 -0.52 2.01
CA GLY A 65 -5.09 0.33 0.84
C GLY A 65 -6.52 0.87 0.63
N ALA A 66 -6.78 1.39 -0.57
CA ALA A 66 -7.98 2.19 -0.86
C ALA A 66 -9.31 1.44 -0.69
N ASN A 67 -9.32 0.13 -0.96
CA ASN A 67 -10.49 -0.73 -0.78
C ASN A 67 -10.34 -1.58 0.48
N SER A 68 -9.98 -0.93 1.60
CA SER A 68 -9.68 -1.61 2.85
C SER A 68 -10.81 -2.54 3.28
N LYS A 69 -10.52 -3.84 3.32
CA LYS A 69 -11.44 -4.85 3.83
C LYS A 69 -11.47 -4.81 5.36
N VAL A 70 -10.35 -4.48 6.00
CA VAL A 70 -10.30 -4.29 7.46
C VAL A 70 -11.27 -3.19 7.89
N ALA A 71 -11.28 -2.05 7.19
CA ALA A 71 -12.19 -0.95 7.51
C ALA A 71 -13.66 -1.33 7.27
N ALA A 72 -13.95 -2.07 6.21
CA ALA A 72 -15.29 -2.58 5.92
C ALA A 72 -15.79 -3.55 7.00
N ASP A 73 -14.96 -4.53 7.41
CA ASP A 73 -15.30 -5.51 8.43
C ASP A 73 -15.43 -4.86 9.83
N ALA A 74 -14.70 -3.77 10.08
CA ALA A 74 -14.83 -2.94 11.29
C ALA A 74 -16.05 -1.99 11.26
N GLY A 75 -16.84 -1.99 10.18
CA GLY A 75 -18.04 -1.17 10.05
C GLY A 75 -17.77 0.33 9.96
N LEU A 76 -16.60 0.73 9.46
CA LEU A 76 -16.21 2.14 9.37
C LEU A 76 -16.84 2.79 8.12
N PRO A 77 -17.75 3.79 8.27
CA PRO A 77 -18.38 4.42 7.14
C PRO A 77 -17.42 5.37 6.43
N PHE A 78 -17.42 5.34 5.10
CA PHE A 78 -16.70 6.28 4.26
C PHE A 78 -17.67 7.30 3.65
N GLY A 79 -17.34 8.58 3.78
CA GLY A 79 -18.05 9.66 3.08
C GLY A 79 -17.36 10.00 1.75
N GLY A 80 -18.12 10.47 0.77
CA GLY A 80 -17.62 10.96 -0.50
C GLY A 80 -18.22 10.26 -1.72
N LYS A 81 -17.78 10.66 -2.92
CA LYS A 81 -18.15 10.01 -4.18
C LYS A 81 -17.01 9.12 -4.64
N MET A 82 -17.31 7.86 -4.92
CA MET A 82 -16.36 6.95 -5.54
C MET A 82 -16.24 7.22 -7.04
N GLY A 83 -15.07 6.92 -7.64
CA GLY A 83 -14.89 6.93 -9.10
C GLY A 83 -14.92 8.32 -9.75
N ILE A 84 -14.41 9.35 -9.06
CA ILE A 84 -14.41 10.74 -9.57
C ILE A 84 -13.56 10.90 -10.84
N GLY A 85 -12.50 10.10 -10.99
CA GLY A 85 -11.64 10.13 -12.17
C GLY A 85 -10.73 8.92 -12.24
N GLY A 86 -10.34 8.57 -13.46
CA GLY A 86 -9.34 7.55 -13.76
C GLY A 86 -8.05 8.20 -14.26
N SER A 87 -6.93 7.53 -14.05
CA SER A 87 -5.63 7.92 -14.60
C SER A 87 -5.00 6.75 -15.31
N MET A 88 -4.37 7.00 -16.46
CA MET A 88 -3.50 6.03 -17.11
C MET A 88 -2.05 6.50 -16.95
N ASN A 89 -1.20 5.65 -16.37
CA ASN A 89 0.22 5.94 -16.17
C ASN A 89 1.04 5.16 -17.20
N ILE A 90 1.94 5.86 -17.90
CA ILE A 90 2.89 5.27 -18.85
C ILE A 90 4.30 5.51 -18.33
N VAL A 91 5.04 4.43 -18.08
CA VAL A 91 6.44 4.49 -17.66
C VAL A 91 7.33 4.19 -18.86
N PHE A 92 8.24 5.09 -19.20
CA PHE A 92 9.20 4.90 -20.28
C PHE A 92 10.56 5.53 -19.94
N LYS A 93 11.60 5.15 -20.68
CA LYS A 93 12.95 5.68 -20.54
C LYS A 93 13.36 6.38 -21.85
N ALA A 94 13.71 7.66 -21.76
CA ALA A 94 14.24 8.44 -22.88
C ALA A 94 15.22 9.50 -22.36
N ASP A 95 16.21 9.88 -23.16
CA ASP A 95 17.04 11.05 -22.86
C ASP A 95 16.32 12.32 -23.32
N LEU A 96 15.82 13.07 -22.36
CA LEU A 96 15.14 14.35 -22.58
C LEU A 96 16.00 15.55 -22.18
N SER A 97 17.30 15.35 -21.86
CA SER A 97 18.18 16.36 -21.27
C SER A 97 18.20 17.67 -22.06
N LYS A 98 18.21 17.57 -23.41
CA LYS A 98 18.12 18.72 -24.33
C LYS A 98 16.95 19.65 -24.04
N TYR A 99 15.81 19.11 -23.58
CA TYR A 99 14.58 19.86 -23.40
C TYR A 99 14.32 20.30 -21.95
N VAL A 100 14.97 19.67 -20.97
CA VAL A 100 14.64 19.83 -19.54
C VAL A 100 15.79 20.33 -18.68
N ALA A 101 17.06 20.10 -19.07
CA ALA A 101 18.21 20.38 -18.21
C ALA A 101 18.35 21.87 -17.81
N TYR A 102 18.00 22.79 -18.70
CA TYR A 102 18.02 24.23 -18.43
C TYR A 102 16.79 24.73 -17.66
N ARG A 103 15.79 23.87 -17.43
CA ARG A 103 14.52 24.18 -16.76
C ARG A 103 14.04 23.02 -15.87
N PRO A 104 14.83 22.59 -14.88
CA PRO A 104 14.57 21.37 -14.13
C PRO A 104 13.22 21.42 -13.40
N SER A 105 12.43 20.35 -13.52
CA SER A 105 11.14 20.19 -12.85
C SER A 105 10.85 18.70 -12.64
N VAL A 106 10.08 18.40 -11.59
CA VAL A 106 9.51 17.06 -11.33
C VAL A 106 8.30 16.76 -12.21
N LEU A 107 7.66 17.80 -12.77
CA LEU A 107 6.46 17.67 -13.58
C LEU A 107 6.45 18.67 -14.74
N TYR A 108 6.12 18.17 -15.93
CA TYR A 108 5.86 18.98 -17.12
C TYR A 108 4.44 18.69 -17.62
N TRP A 109 3.54 19.66 -17.51
CA TRP A 109 2.19 19.56 -18.06
C TRP A 109 2.22 19.76 -19.57
N VAL A 110 1.69 18.79 -20.31
CA VAL A 110 1.48 18.89 -21.76
C VAL A 110 0.00 19.05 -21.99
N ILE A 111 -0.41 20.23 -22.45
CA ILE A 111 -1.80 20.53 -22.77
C ILE A 111 -1.97 20.28 -24.27
N GLN A 112 -2.77 19.28 -24.64
CA GLN A 112 -3.23 19.14 -26.02
C GLN A 112 -4.36 20.16 -26.26
N PRO A 113 -4.33 20.92 -27.35
CA PRO A 113 -5.43 21.81 -27.73
C PRO A 113 -6.70 21.03 -28.10
#